data_AF-A0A929C6I7-F1
#
_entry.id   AF-A0A929C6I7-F1
#
_cell.length_a   1.000
_cell.length_b   1.000
_cell.length_c   1.000
_cell.angle_alpha   90.00
_cell.angle_beta   90.00
_cell.angle_gamma   90.00
#
_symmetry.space_group_name_H-M   'P 1'
#
loop_
_entity.id
_entity.type
_entity.pdbx_description
1 polymer ?
#
loop_
_entity_poly.entity_id
_entity_poly.type
_entity_poly.pdbx_seq_one_letter_code
_entity_poly.pdbx_strand_id
1 'polypeptide(L)'
;MKKLIYLLILTLSLSSCVQQADYQQKKPKNIILMIGDGMGLTHVHAALTAKNNNLNIARCRYIGLVKTYSSDNYITDSGASGTAIATGVKTKNGAIGVDTSGIAQQSILEIAEEHGKATGLVATAFITHATPAAFIAHNPDRHDYENIALDFLKNPRPVSYT
;
A
#
# COMPACT_ATOMS: atom_id res chain seq x y z
N MET A 1 15.49 62.83 -4.51
CA MET A 1 16.49 61.74 -4.36
C MET A 1 16.06 60.66 -3.37
N LYS A 2 15.60 60.98 -2.15
CA LYS A 2 15.16 59.97 -1.15
C LYS A 2 13.99 59.07 -1.63
N LYS A 3 13.00 59.63 -2.34
CA LYS A 3 11.87 58.84 -2.91
C LYS A 3 12.29 57.81 -3.97
N LEU A 4 13.38 58.08 -4.71
CA LEU A 4 13.91 57.17 -5.73
C LEU A 4 14.67 56.00 -5.09
N ILE A 5 15.34 56.27 -3.96
CA ILE A 5 16.01 55.25 -3.14
C ILE A 5 14.99 54.28 -2.50
N TYR A 6 13.87 54.79 -1.97
CA TYR A 6 12.82 53.93 -1.42
C TYR A 6 12.13 53.06 -2.49
N LEU A 7 11.95 53.58 -3.71
CA LEU A 7 11.38 52.81 -4.82
C LEU A 7 12.33 51.69 -5.28
N LEU A 8 13.64 51.94 -5.27
CA LEU A 8 14.66 50.94 -5.63
C LEU A 8 14.81 49.85 -4.55
N ILE A 9 14.67 50.20 -3.27
CA ILE A 9 14.71 49.24 -2.15
C ILE A 9 13.44 48.37 -2.13
N LEU A 10 12.29 48.93 -2.51
CA LEU A 10 11.02 48.21 -2.57
C LEU A 10 10.97 47.22 -3.74
N THR A 11 11.62 47.48 -4.88
CA THR A 11 11.68 46.53 -6.00
C THR A 11 12.71 45.40 -5.77
N LEU A 12 13.79 45.68 -5.04
CA LEU A 12 14.84 44.70 -4.72
C LEU A 12 14.38 43.65 -3.69
N SER A 13 13.46 44.02 -2.78
CA SER A 13 12.91 43.10 -1.77
C SER A 13 11.85 42.13 -2.33
N LEU A 14 11.19 42.44 -3.44
CA LEU A 14 10.22 41.53 -4.08
C LEU A 14 10.87 40.43 -4.94
N SER A 15 12.13 40.59 -5.37
CA SER A 15 12.80 39.60 -6.24
C SER A 15 13.54 38.49 -5.49
N SER A 16 13.61 38.54 -4.15
CA SER A 16 14.53 37.70 -3.36
C SER A 16 13.87 36.56 -2.58
N CYS A 17 12.64 36.15 -2.88
CA CYS A 17 12.05 35.01 -2.16
C CYS A 17 10.93 34.28 -2.91
N VAL A 18 11.24 33.69 -4.06
CA VAL A 18 10.57 32.46 -4.50
C VAL A 18 11.61 31.55 -5.13
N GLN A 19 12.49 30.99 -4.30
CA GLN A 19 13.22 29.79 -4.67
C GLN A 19 12.34 28.61 -4.26
N GLN A 20 11.37 28.31 -5.13
CA GLN A 20 10.65 27.04 -5.07
C GLN A 20 11.71 25.96 -5.35
N ALA A 21 12.23 25.37 -4.28
CA ALA A 21 13.06 24.19 -4.38
C ALA A 21 12.19 23.11 -5.02
N ASP A 22 12.33 22.95 -6.33
CA ASP A 22 11.65 21.93 -7.10
C ASP A 22 12.25 20.59 -6.67
N TYR A 23 11.69 20.04 -5.59
CA TYR A 23 12.08 18.75 -5.05
C TYR A 23 11.58 17.72 -6.05
N GLN A 24 12.40 17.45 -7.08
CA GLN A 24 12.17 16.39 -8.04
C GLN A 24 12.12 15.07 -7.27
N GLN A 25 10.91 14.70 -6.84
CA GLN A 25 10.65 13.43 -6.18
C GLN A 25 10.98 12.34 -7.18
N LYS A 26 12.18 11.78 -7.04
CA LYS A 26 12.66 10.68 -7.88
C LYS A 26 11.65 9.54 -7.75
N LYS A 27 10.93 9.27 -8.85
CA LYS A 27 9.91 8.22 -8.88
C LYS A 27 10.55 6.87 -8.51
N PRO A 28 9.93 6.07 -7.64
CA PRO A 28 10.49 4.79 -7.25
C PRO A 28 10.52 3.84 -8.46
N LYS A 29 11.64 3.13 -8.63
CA LYS A 29 11.79 2.10 -9.69
C LYS A 29 11.07 0.79 -9.31
N ASN A 30 11.12 0.43 -8.03
CA ASN A 30 10.58 -0.81 -7.49
C ASN A 30 9.84 -0.50 -6.18
N ILE A 31 8.82 -1.29 -5.86
CA ILE A 31 8.06 -1.20 -4.60
C ILE A 31 8.10 -2.59 -3.95
N ILE A 32 8.44 -2.64 -2.66
CA ILE A 32 8.34 -3.84 -1.83
C ILE A 32 7.37 -3.52 -0.72
N LEU A 33 6.25 -4.24 -0.67
CA LEU A 33 5.24 -4.12 0.36
C LEU A 33 5.35 -5.32 1.30
N MET A 34 5.55 -5.06 2.59
CA MET A 34 5.59 -6.09 3.63
C MET A 34 4.36 -5.94 4.53
N ILE A 35 3.56 -7.00 4.62
CA ILE A 35 2.35 -7.03 5.45
C ILE A 35 2.58 -8.00 6.61
N GLY A 36 2.53 -7.48 7.84
CA GLY A 36 2.41 -8.32 9.03
C GLY A 36 0.93 -8.49 9.36
N ASP A 37 0.34 -9.64 9.04
CA ASP A 37 -1.07 -9.91 9.36
C ASP A 37 -1.27 -9.88 10.90
N GLY A 38 -2.27 -9.13 11.36
CA GLY A 38 -2.50 -8.87 12.78
C GLY A 38 -1.44 -8.03 13.49
N MET A 39 -0.45 -7.45 12.79
CA MET A 39 0.67 -6.73 13.41
C MET A 39 0.30 -5.28 13.82
N GLY A 40 -0.39 -5.15 14.96
CA GLY A 40 -0.64 -3.86 15.61
C GLY A 40 0.60 -3.26 16.30
N LEU A 41 0.47 -2.02 16.78
CA LEU A 41 1.55 -1.28 17.46
C LEU A 41 2.09 -2.02 18.69
N THR A 42 1.23 -2.73 19.42
CA THR A 42 1.62 -3.53 20.59
C THR A 42 2.52 -4.70 20.20
N HIS A 43 2.25 -5.37 19.08
CA HIS A 43 3.10 -6.44 18.54
C HIS A 43 4.46 -5.90 18.11
N VAL A 44 4.48 -4.75 17.42
CA VAL A 44 5.74 -4.09 17.02
C VAL A 44 6.56 -3.71 18.27
N HIS A 45 5.92 -3.10 19.27
CA HIS A 45 6.60 -2.72 20.51
C HIS A 45 7.16 -3.93 21.26
N ALA A 46 6.38 -5.00 21.42
CA ALA A 46 6.83 -6.23 22.07
C ALA A 46 8.05 -6.84 21.36
N ALA A 47 8.04 -6.88 20.03
CA ALA A 47 9.16 -7.39 19.24
C ALA A 47 10.43 -6.53 19.38
N LEU A 48 10.28 -5.19 19.39
CA LEU A 48 11.41 -4.29 19.60
C LEU A 48 12.02 -4.47 20.99
N THR A 49 11.20 -4.59 22.03
CA THR A 49 11.67 -4.85 23.40
C THR A 49 12.40 -6.19 23.48
N ALA A 50 11.83 -7.26 22.92
CA ALA A 50 12.45 -8.59 22.93
C ALA A 50 13.79 -8.65 22.15
N LYS A 51 14.01 -7.71 21.21
CA LYS A 51 15.21 -7.63 20.38
C LYS A 51 16.09 -6.43 20.70
N ASN A 52 15.90 -5.76 21.83
CA ASN A 52 16.68 -4.58 22.23
C ASN A 52 16.77 -3.54 21.11
N ASN A 53 15.64 -3.26 20.45
CA ASN A 53 15.50 -2.33 19.33
C ASN A 53 16.31 -2.70 18.06
N ASN A 54 16.85 -3.92 17.97
CA ASN A 54 17.65 -4.41 16.84
C ASN A 54 16.78 -5.09 15.76
N LEU A 55 15.77 -4.38 15.25
CA LEU A 55 14.91 -4.84 14.16
C LEU A 55 14.97 -3.88 12.98
N ASN A 56 14.91 -4.39 11.75
CA ASN A 56 14.93 -3.55 10.54
C ASN A 56 13.77 -2.57 10.47
N ILE A 57 12.59 -2.93 11.01
CA ILE A 57 11.42 -2.03 11.06
C ILE A 57 11.68 -0.76 11.86
N ALA A 58 12.59 -0.80 12.85
CA ALA A 58 12.98 0.37 13.65
C ALA A 58 13.74 1.43 12.82
N ARG A 59 14.22 1.06 11.63
CA ARG A 59 14.98 1.93 10.71
C ARG A 59 14.08 2.69 9.73
N CYS A 60 12.77 2.45 9.74
CA CYS A 60 11.82 3.15 8.89
C CYS A 60 11.76 4.64 9.28
N ARG A 61 12.05 5.54 8.32
CA ARG A 61 12.12 6.99 8.56
C ARG A 61 10.74 7.64 8.71
N TYR A 62 9.73 7.07 8.07
CA TYR A 62 8.38 7.63 8.03
C TYR A 62 7.40 6.65 8.66
N ILE A 63 6.54 7.17 9.54
CA ILE A 63 5.52 6.40 10.25
C ILE A 63 4.18 7.10 10.02
N GLY A 64 3.16 6.31 9.67
CA GLY A 64 1.79 6.77 9.51
C GLY A 64 0.82 5.82 10.20
N LEU A 65 -0.35 6.34 10.57
CA LEU A 65 -1.45 5.55 11.12
C LEU A 65 -2.59 5.50 10.11
N VAL A 66 -3.22 4.32 9.99
CA VAL A 66 -4.29 4.06 9.02
C VAL A 66 -5.51 3.53 9.74
N LYS A 67 -6.71 4.00 9.33
CA LYS A 67 -8.00 3.49 9.82
C LYS A 67 -8.42 2.27 9.00
N THR A 68 -8.56 1.14 9.67
CA THR A 68 -8.67 -0.18 9.01
C THR A 68 -10.09 -0.74 8.87
N TYR A 69 -11.13 -0.08 9.40
CA TYR A 69 -12.53 -0.56 9.32
C TYR A 69 -12.94 -0.98 7.89
N SER A 70 -13.76 -2.02 7.75
CA SER A 70 -14.33 -2.46 6.47
C SER A 70 -15.58 -1.63 6.11
N SER A 71 -16.23 -1.88 4.98
CA SER A 71 -17.46 -1.15 4.63
C SER A 71 -18.66 -1.47 5.55
N ASP A 72 -18.64 -2.64 6.18
CA ASP A 72 -19.75 -3.20 6.95
C ASP A 72 -19.44 -3.36 8.45
N ASN A 73 -18.16 -3.39 8.85
CA ASN A 73 -17.74 -3.62 10.22
C ASN A 73 -16.66 -2.64 10.69
N TYR A 74 -16.71 -2.31 11.98
CA TYR A 74 -15.64 -1.55 12.64
C TYR A 74 -14.33 -2.36 12.72
N ILE A 75 -14.44 -3.67 12.97
CA ILE A 75 -13.32 -4.61 13.00
C ILE A 75 -13.28 -5.34 11.65
N THR A 76 -12.28 -4.99 10.84
CA THR A 76 -12.06 -5.60 9.53
C THR A 76 -11.47 -7.02 9.64
N ASP A 77 -11.57 -7.79 8.57
CA ASP A 77 -10.85 -9.04 8.40
C ASP A 77 -9.70 -8.90 7.39
N SER A 78 -8.89 -9.96 7.23
CA SER A 78 -7.75 -9.96 6.30
C SER A 78 -8.17 -9.79 4.82
N GLY A 79 -9.39 -10.21 4.44
CA GLY A 79 -9.89 -10.08 3.06
C GLY A 79 -10.23 -8.64 2.70
N ALA A 80 -11.08 -8.00 3.51
CA ALA A 80 -11.47 -6.61 3.27
C ALA A 80 -10.29 -5.65 3.38
N SER A 81 -9.41 -5.84 4.38
CA SER A 81 -8.21 -5.01 4.55
C SER A 81 -7.17 -5.26 3.46
N GLY A 82 -6.96 -6.51 3.05
CA GLY A 82 -6.10 -6.85 1.92
C GLY A 82 -6.59 -6.18 0.63
N THR A 83 -7.90 -6.26 0.37
CA THR A 83 -8.52 -5.62 -0.80
C THR A 83 -8.32 -4.11 -0.79
N ALA A 84 -8.55 -3.46 0.35
CA ALA A 84 -8.35 -2.02 0.47
C ALA A 84 -6.88 -1.58 0.21
N ILE A 85 -5.90 -2.40 0.62
CA ILE A 85 -4.48 -2.15 0.34
C ILE A 85 -4.15 -2.40 -1.13
N ALA A 86 -4.68 -3.48 -1.70
CA ALA A 86 -4.36 -3.91 -3.06
C ALA A 86 -5.00 -3.02 -4.13
N THR A 87 -6.24 -2.59 -3.93
CA THR A 87 -7.06 -1.91 -4.96
C THR A 87 -7.35 -0.45 -4.62
N GLY A 88 -7.16 -0.04 -3.36
CA GLY A 88 -7.56 1.28 -2.86
C GLY A 88 -9.06 1.40 -2.55
N VAL A 89 -9.84 0.34 -2.68
CA VAL A 89 -11.30 0.33 -2.47
C VAL A 89 -11.66 -0.47 -1.23
N LYS A 90 -12.45 0.13 -0.32
CA LYS A 90 -13.01 -0.60 0.84
C LYS A 90 -14.15 -1.51 0.41
N THR A 91 -14.22 -2.68 1.04
CA THR A 91 -15.25 -3.70 0.79
C THR A 91 -15.74 -4.35 2.08
N LYS A 92 -16.65 -5.30 1.97
CA LYS A 92 -17.25 -6.06 3.08
C LYS A 92 -16.27 -7.09 3.63
N ASN A 93 -16.41 -7.43 4.91
CA ASN A 93 -15.62 -8.52 5.49
C ASN A 93 -15.84 -9.81 4.71
N GLY A 94 -14.75 -10.54 4.49
CA GLY A 94 -14.76 -11.79 3.71
C GLY A 94 -14.56 -11.60 2.21
N ALA A 95 -14.73 -10.40 1.65
CA ALA A 95 -14.52 -10.17 0.22
C ALA A 95 -13.03 -10.03 -0.15
N ILE A 96 -12.69 -10.49 -1.36
CA ILE A 96 -11.34 -10.52 -1.94
C ILE A 96 -11.37 -9.81 -3.29
N GLY A 97 -10.65 -8.70 -3.44
CA GLY A 97 -10.44 -8.04 -4.74
C GLY A 97 -11.72 -7.48 -5.39
N VAL A 98 -12.83 -7.38 -4.66
CA VAL A 98 -14.12 -6.88 -5.17
C VAL A 98 -14.65 -5.73 -4.32
N ASP A 99 -15.47 -4.86 -4.89
CA ASP A 99 -16.17 -3.81 -4.16
C ASP A 99 -17.37 -4.36 -3.35
N THR A 100 -18.12 -3.46 -2.70
CA THR A 100 -19.27 -3.83 -1.86
C THR A 100 -20.45 -4.45 -2.64
N SER A 101 -20.47 -4.28 -3.96
CA SER A 101 -21.41 -4.87 -4.91
C SER A 101 -20.91 -6.18 -5.51
N GLY A 102 -19.69 -6.61 -5.17
CA GLY A 102 -19.08 -7.83 -5.71
C GLY A 102 -18.41 -7.63 -7.08
N ILE A 103 -18.22 -6.40 -7.53
CA ILE A 103 -17.56 -6.10 -8.80
C ILE A 103 -16.05 -6.10 -8.60
N ALA A 104 -15.34 -6.84 -9.46
CA ALA A 104 -13.87 -6.92 -9.46
C ALA A 104 -13.23 -5.53 -9.52
N GLN A 105 -12.24 -5.31 -8.66
CA GLN A 105 -11.46 -4.08 -8.57
C GLN A 105 -10.00 -4.38 -8.89
N GLN A 106 -9.44 -3.63 -9.81
CA GLN A 106 -8.07 -3.83 -10.26
C GLN A 106 -7.07 -3.67 -9.11
N SER A 107 -6.15 -4.61 -8.96
CA SER A 107 -5.10 -4.57 -7.96
C SER A 107 -3.87 -3.82 -8.44
N ILE A 108 -3.03 -3.41 -7.49
CA ILE A 108 -1.74 -2.78 -7.78
C ILE A 108 -0.78 -3.71 -8.55
N LEU A 109 -0.93 -5.04 -8.42
CA LEU A 109 -0.12 -5.99 -9.20
C LEU A 109 -0.59 -6.00 -10.66
N GLU A 110 -1.89 -6.03 -10.90
CA GLU A 110 -2.46 -5.98 -12.25
C GLU A 110 -2.09 -4.66 -12.94
N ILE A 111 -2.19 -3.54 -12.22
CA ILE A 111 -1.75 -2.23 -12.71
C ILE A 111 -0.25 -2.28 -13.08
N ALA A 112 0.59 -2.88 -12.23
CA ALA A 112 2.02 -2.99 -12.51
C ALA A 112 2.31 -3.84 -13.76
N GLU A 113 1.58 -4.94 -13.94
CA GLU A 113 1.70 -5.84 -15.10
C GLU A 113 1.27 -5.17 -16.41
N GLU A 114 0.16 -4.41 -16.40
CA GLU A 114 -0.27 -3.60 -17.54
C GLU A 114 0.80 -2.58 -17.97
N HIS A 115 1.60 -2.10 -17.01
CA HIS A 115 2.72 -1.21 -17.26
C HIS A 115 4.05 -1.94 -17.55
N GLY A 116 3.99 -3.24 -17.84
CA GLY A 116 5.14 -4.07 -18.20
C GLY A 116 6.16 -4.24 -17.08
N LYS A 117 5.74 -4.12 -15.81
CA LYS A 117 6.59 -4.36 -14.64
C LYS A 117 6.53 -5.83 -14.24
N ALA A 118 7.63 -6.29 -13.63
CA ALA A 118 7.63 -7.57 -12.95
C ALA A 118 6.86 -7.48 -11.64
N THR A 119 6.04 -8.47 -11.36
CA THR A 119 5.25 -8.63 -10.13
C THR A 119 5.64 -9.91 -9.41
N GLY A 120 5.34 -9.97 -8.11
CA GLY A 120 5.61 -11.13 -7.30
C GLY A 120 4.86 -11.06 -5.98
N LEU A 121 4.45 -12.24 -5.50
CA LEU A 121 3.73 -12.41 -4.25
C LEU A 121 4.40 -13.50 -3.44
N VAL A 122 4.75 -13.19 -2.20
CA VAL A 122 5.43 -14.09 -1.28
C VAL A 122 4.66 -14.12 0.02
N ALA A 123 4.31 -15.31 0.49
CA ALA A 123 3.56 -15.51 1.72
C ALA A 123 4.13 -16.68 2.51
N THR A 124 4.05 -16.58 3.84
CA THR A 124 4.32 -17.71 4.76
C THR A 124 3.08 -18.56 5.00
N ALA A 125 1.88 -17.99 4.76
CA ALA A 125 0.62 -18.71 4.74
C ALA A 125 0.39 -19.36 3.37
N PHE A 126 -0.69 -20.14 3.22
CA PHE A 126 -1.13 -20.61 1.92
C PHE A 126 -1.36 -19.44 0.96
N ILE A 127 -0.97 -19.57 -0.30
CA ILE A 127 -1.06 -18.46 -1.27
C ILE A 127 -2.51 -18.05 -1.56
N THR A 128 -3.47 -18.95 -1.31
CA THR A 128 -4.91 -18.71 -1.45
C THR A 128 -5.54 -18.09 -0.20
N HIS A 129 -4.79 -17.87 0.89
CA HIS A 129 -5.32 -17.10 2.03
C HIS A 129 -5.65 -15.67 1.61
N ALA A 130 -6.53 -15.04 2.39
CA ALA A 130 -7.09 -13.74 2.07
C ALA A 130 -6.06 -12.64 1.74
N THR A 131 -4.99 -12.50 2.53
CA THR A 131 -3.99 -11.44 2.33
C THR A 131 -3.27 -11.55 0.99
N PRO A 132 -2.66 -12.69 0.61
CA PRO A 132 -2.10 -12.84 -0.73
C PRO A 132 -3.19 -12.82 -1.82
N ALA A 133 -4.32 -13.52 -1.62
CA ALA A 133 -5.38 -13.59 -2.61
C ALA A 133 -5.93 -12.22 -3.03
N ALA A 134 -6.02 -11.25 -2.11
CA ALA A 134 -6.52 -9.91 -2.39
C ALA A 134 -5.71 -9.11 -3.45
N PHE A 135 -4.50 -9.56 -3.78
CA PHE A 135 -3.66 -8.93 -4.81
C PHE A 135 -3.79 -9.59 -6.19
N ILE A 136 -4.45 -10.75 -6.30
CA ILE A 136 -4.48 -11.55 -7.55
C ILE A 136 -5.89 -12.05 -7.93
N ALA A 137 -6.74 -12.32 -6.94
CA ALA A 137 -8.05 -12.94 -7.16
C ALA A 137 -9.20 -11.95 -6.91
N HIS A 138 -10.37 -12.27 -7.48
CA HIS A 138 -11.59 -11.49 -7.30
C HIS A 138 -12.74 -12.42 -6.92
N ASN A 139 -13.05 -12.48 -5.62
CA ASN A 139 -14.08 -13.37 -5.10
C ASN A 139 -14.86 -12.69 -3.94
N PRO A 140 -16.21 -12.78 -3.91
CA PRO A 140 -16.99 -12.25 -2.79
C PRO A 140 -16.78 -13.01 -1.46
N ASP A 141 -16.21 -14.21 -1.47
CA ASP A 141 -15.95 -15.02 -0.28
C ASP A 141 -14.50 -15.56 -0.24
N ARG A 142 -13.76 -15.16 0.78
CA ARG A 142 -12.39 -15.59 1.08
C ARG A 142 -12.24 -17.07 1.40
N HIS A 143 -13.32 -17.80 1.63
CA HIS A 143 -13.30 -19.23 1.87
C HIS A 143 -13.46 -20.07 0.59
N ASP A 144 -13.73 -19.42 -0.55
CA ASP A 144 -13.83 -20.07 -1.86
C ASP A 144 -12.42 -20.32 -2.45
N TYR A 145 -11.67 -21.16 -1.75
CA TYR A 145 -10.25 -21.42 -2.03
C TYR A 145 -10.04 -22.01 -3.42
N GLU A 146 -10.99 -22.80 -3.92
CA GLU A 146 -10.94 -23.41 -5.24
C GLU A 146 -11.00 -22.35 -6.34
N ASN A 147 -11.99 -21.45 -6.32
CA ASN A 147 -12.07 -20.40 -7.33
C ASN A 147 -10.94 -19.37 -7.18
N ILE A 148 -10.52 -19.07 -5.94
CA ILE A 148 -9.33 -18.25 -5.70
C ILE A 148 -8.11 -18.91 -6.35
N ALA A 149 -7.88 -20.21 -6.18
CA ALA A 149 -6.77 -20.92 -6.81
C ALA A 149 -6.85 -20.88 -8.35
N LEU A 150 -8.04 -20.96 -8.93
CA LEU A 150 -8.22 -20.83 -10.37
C LEU A 150 -7.84 -19.43 -10.87
N ASP A 151 -8.10 -18.37 -10.11
CA ASP A 151 -7.70 -17.01 -10.49
C ASP A 151 -6.16 -16.85 -10.53
N PHE A 152 -5.44 -17.52 -9.63
CA PHE A 152 -3.96 -17.58 -9.68
C PHE A 152 -3.42 -18.20 -10.99
N LEU A 153 -4.18 -19.09 -11.63
CA LEU A 153 -3.78 -19.70 -12.90
C LEU A 153 -4.12 -18.82 -14.11
N LYS A 154 -5.18 -18.01 -14.01
CA LYS A 154 -5.63 -17.09 -15.07
C LYS A 154 -4.73 -15.87 -15.22
N ASN A 155 -4.02 -15.49 -14.15
CA ASN A 155 -2.95 -14.51 -14.15
C ASN A 155 -1.57 -15.21 -14.09
N PRO A 156 -1.15 -15.95 -15.14
CA PRO A 156 0.05 -16.76 -15.10
C PRO A 156 1.26 -15.85 -15.28
N ARG A 157 1.74 -15.27 -14.18
CA ARG A 157 3.11 -14.74 -14.08
C ARG A 157 3.64 -14.44 -12.67
N PRO A 158 3.21 -15.09 -11.56
CA PRO A 158 4.00 -15.00 -10.33
C PRO A 158 5.28 -15.80 -10.55
N VAL A 159 6.42 -15.11 -10.49
CA VAL A 159 7.74 -15.76 -10.52
C VAL A 159 7.84 -16.63 -9.28
N SER A 160 7.56 -17.93 -9.44
CA SER A 160 7.80 -18.96 -8.44
C SER A 160 9.31 -19.15 -8.31
N TYR A 161 9.84 -18.89 -7.12
CA TYR A 161 11.20 -19.34 -6.77
C TYR A 161 11.06 -20.61 -5.93
N THR A 162 11.37 -21.74 -6.55
CA THR A 162 12.02 -22.87 -5.87
C THR A 162 13.40 -22.49 -5.41
#